data_AF-A0AA38FDW4-F1
#
_entry.id   AF-A0AA38FDW4-F1
#
_cell.length_a   1.000
_cell.length_b   1.000
_cell.length_c   1.000
_cell.angle_alpha   90.00
_cell.angle_beta   90.00
_cell.angle_gamma   90.00
#
_symmetry.space_group_name_H-M   'P 1'
#
loop_
_entity.id
_entity.type
_entity.pdbx_description
1 polymer ?
#
loop_
_entity_poly.entity_id
_entity_poly.type
_entity_poly.pdbx_seq_one_letter_code
_entity_poly.pdbx_strand_id
1 'polypeptide(L)'
;YVQDAVYKLCEVGQAIDKNDFTSAQRVLGKSLDTKWIVNVKEAFSKVSSNPKEKSEADTFIASLSSLISAVSKENFDLCKSAFVSSADALEDWSVLTGLSEQLK
;
A
#
# COMPACT_ATOMS: atom_id res chain seq x y z
N TYR A 1 -9.33 7.81 4.58
CA TYR A 1 -8.21 7.67 3.63
C TYR A 1 -7.42 6.39 3.87
N VAL A 2 -6.96 6.14 5.10
CA VAL A 2 -6.22 4.91 5.43
C VAL A 2 -7.08 3.63 5.27
N GLN A 3 -8.34 3.65 5.71
CA GLN A 3 -9.27 2.52 5.51
C GLN A 3 -9.52 2.21 4.01
N ASP A 4 -9.57 3.23 3.16
CA ASP A 4 -9.67 3.05 1.70
C ASP A 4 -8.38 2.40 1.16
N ALA A 5 -7.21 2.79 1.66
CA ALA A 5 -5.94 2.14 1.30
C ALA A 5 -5.91 0.65 1.72
N VAL A 6 -6.41 0.31 2.92
CA VAL A 6 -6.55 -1.09 3.37
C VAL A 6 -7.46 -1.87 2.42
N TYR A 7 -8.64 -1.33 2.10
CA TYR A 7 -9.57 -1.96 1.17
C TYR A 7 -8.93 -2.17 -0.22
N LYS A 8 -8.23 -1.16 -0.74
CA LYS A 8 -7.54 -1.23 -2.03
C LYS A 8 -6.41 -2.28 -2.03
N LEU A 9 -5.65 -2.39 -0.94
CA LEU A 9 -4.66 -3.46 -0.79
C LEU A 9 -5.32 -4.84 -0.73
N CYS A 10 -6.44 -5.00 -0.02
CA CYS A 10 -7.18 -6.27 -0.04
C CYS A 10 -7.61 -6.67 -1.45
N GLU A 11 -8.14 -5.73 -2.25
CA GLU A 11 -8.51 -5.98 -3.65
C GLU A 11 -7.28 -6.40 -4.48
N VAL A 12 -6.14 -5.73 -4.29
CA VAL A 12 -4.88 -6.04 -4.98
C VAL A 12 -4.34 -7.42 -4.58
N GLY A 13 -4.32 -7.74 -3.29
CA GLY A 13 -3.87 -9.04 -2.78
C GLY A 13 -4.72 -10.19 -3.33
N GLN A 14 -6.05 -10.04 -3.31
CA GLN A 14 -6.97 -11.02 -3.91
C GLN A 14 -6.75 -11.21 -5.42
N ALA A 15 -6.41 -10.14 -6.14
CA ALA A 15 -6.10 -10.21 -7.56
C ALA A 15 -4.75 -10.92 -7.79
N ILE A 16 -3.72 -10.60 -7.02
CA ILE A 16 -2.40 -11.26 -7.07
C ILE A 16 -2.54 -12.75 -6.79
N ASP A 17 -3.26 -13.15 -5.75
CA ASP A 17 -3.47 -14.56 -5.41
C ASP A 17 -4.16 -15.36 -6.53
N LYS A 18 -4.94 -14.69 -7.38
CA LYS A 18 -5.60 -15.28 -8.56
C LYS A 18 -4.78 -15.16 -9.84
N ASN A 19 -3.56 -14.62 -9.79
CA ASN A 19 -2.75 -14.23 -10.95
C ASN A 19 -3.47 -13.23 -11.89
N ASP A 20 -4.43 -12.47 -11.38
CA ASP A 20 -5.17 -11.46 -12.14
C ASP A 20 -4.44 -10.11 -12.07
N PHE A 21 -3.30 -10.03 -12.77
CA PHE A 21 -2.49 -8.80 -12.84
C PHE A 21 -3.26 -7.64 -13.49
N THR A 22 -4.23 -7.94 -14.36
CA THR A 22 -5.06 -6.90 -14.99
C THR A 22 -5.94 -6.20 -13.94
N SER A 23 -6.56 -6.96 -13.03
CA SER A 23 -7.34 -6.36 -11.95
C SER A 23 -6.47 -5.69 -10.91
N ALA A 24 -5.31 -6.26 -10.56
CA ALA A 24 -4.34 -5.60 -9.68
C ALA A 24 -3.88 -4.25 -10.26
N GLN A 25 -3.50 -4.21 -11.54
CA GLN A 25 -3.11 -2.99 -12.26
C GLN A 25 -4.25 -1.96 -12.30
N ARG A 26 -5.50 -2.40 -12.43
CA ARG A 26 -6.68 -1.49 -12.44
C ARG A 26 -6.85 -0.77 -11.11
N VAL A 27 -6.60 -1.46 -9.99
CA VAL A 27 -6.72 -0.87 -8.64
C VAL A 27 -5.52 0.00 -8.30
N LEU A 28 -4.30 -0.46 -8.59
CA LEU A 28 -3.06 0.26 -8.32
C LEU A 28 -2.89 1.49 -9.23
N GLY A 29 -3.31 1.36 -10.49
CA GLY A 29 -2.96 2.29 -11.56
C GLY A 29 -1.55 2.03 -12.11
N LYS A 30 -1.05 2.99 -12.90
CA LYS A 30 0.28 2.89 -13.55
C LYS A 30 1.39 3.59 -12.79
N SER A 31 1.04 4.41 -11.79
CA SER A 31 1.95 5.21 -11.00
C SER A 31 1.35 5.48 -9.62
N LEU A 32 2.12 6.16 -8.76
CA LEU A 32 1.68 6.56 -7.42
C LEU A 32 0.75 7.79 -7.42
N ASP A 33 0.19 8.16 -8.57
CA ASP A 33 -0.68 9.33 -8.76
C ASP A 33 -2.17 8.95 -8.73
N THR A 34 -2.48 7.67 -8.56
CA THR A 34 -3.85 7.21 -8.37
C THR A 34 -4.44 7.87 -7.11
N LYS A 35 -5.70 8.32 -7.20
CA LYS A 35 -6.37 9.13 -6.17
C LYS A 35 -6.24 8.57 -4.74
N TRP A 36 -6.43 7.26 -4.55
CA TRP A 36 -6.35 6.67 -3.22
C TRP A 36 -4.92 6.69 -2.66
N ILE A 37 -3.90 6.56 -3.52
CA ILE A 37 -2.48 6.65 -3.16
C ILE A 37 -2.13 8.09 -2.77
N VAL A 38 -2.60 9.07 -3.53
CA VAL A 38 -2.42 10.50 -3.18
C VAL A 38 -3.07 10.80 -1.83
N ASN A 39 -4.30 10.33 -1.62
CA ASN A 39 -5.01 10.50 -0.35
C ASN A 39 -4.28 9.85 0.84
N VAL A 40 -3.67 8.67 0.65
CA VAL A 40 -2.91 8.01 1.72
C VAL A 40 -1.62 8.75 2.03
N LYS A 41 -0.90 9.26 1.01
CA LYS A 41 0.28 10.13 1.20
C LYS A 41 -0.08 11.39 1.99
N GLU A 42 -1.22 11.99 1.71
CA GLU A 42 -1.72 13.14 2.48
C GLU A 42 -2.09 12.77 3.92
N ALA A 43 -2.63 11.57 4.15
CA ALA A 43 -2.90 11.11 5.51
C ALA A 43 -1.60 10.89 6.28
N PHE A 44 -0.61 10.26 5.66
CA PHE A 44 0.72 10.07 6.24
C PHE A 44 1.38 11.39 6.61
N SER A 45 1.35 12.40 5.73
CA SER A 45 1.98 13.69 6.03
C SER A 45 1.30 14.45 7.17
N LYS A 46 0.00 14.23 7.41
CA LYS A 46 -0.76 14.85 8.50
C LYS A 46 -0.61 14.13 9.84
N VAL A 47 -0.49 12.81 9.81
CA VAL A 47 -0.51 11.97 11.02
C VAL A 47 0.91 11.63 11.49
N SER A 48 1.86 11.39 10.58
CA SER A 48 3.24 11.04 10.93
C SER A 48 3.98 12.23 11.56
N SER A 49 4.11 12.18 12.88
CA SER A 49 4.71 13.20 13.72
C SER A 49 6.18 12.91 14.04
N ASN A 50 6.55 11.63 14.18
CA ASN A 50 7.90 11.21 14.60
C ASN A 50 8.68 10.48 13.48
N PRO A 51 10.01 10.31 13.62
CA PRO A 51 10.83 9.69 12.57
C PRO A 51 10.45 8.24 12.23
N LYS A 52 9.96 7.46 13.20
CA LYS A 52 9.55 6.06 12.95
C LYS A 52 8.28 6.01 12.10
N GLU A 53 7.27 6.80 12.47
CA GLU A 53 6.03 6.93 11.69
C GLU A 53 6.31 7.42 10.26
N LYS A 54 7.25 8.36 10.08
CA LYS A 54 7.65 8.83 8.75
C LYS A 54 8.38 7.73 7.97
N SER A 55 9.26 6.99 8.64
CA SER A 55 9.98 5.86 8.04
C SER A 55 9.01 4.80 7.51
N GLU A 56 8.01 4.39 8.30
CA GLU A 56 7.03 3.39 7.83
C GLU A 56 6.14 3.91 6.71
N ALA A 57 5.75 5.20 6.77
CA ALA A 57 5.05 5.84 5.66
C ALA A 57 5.89 5.84 4.36
N ASP A 58 7.19 6.12 4.44
CA ASP A 58 8.10 6.08 3.30
C ASP A 58 8.30 4.65 2.78
N THR A 59 8.45 3.67 3.67
CA THR A 59 8.51 2.23 3.33
C THR A 59 7.26 1.78 2.59
N PHE A 60 6.07 2.21 3.04
CA PHE A 60 4.81 1.94 2.36
C PHE A 60 4.82 2.47 0.92
N ILE A 61 5.23 3.73 0.72
CA ILE A 61 5.23 4.34 -0.62
C ILE A 61 6.27 3.69 -1.54
N ALA A 62 7.45 3.36 -1.01
CA ALA A 62 8.49 2.68 -1.75
C ALA A 62 8.06 1.26 -2.18
N SER A 63 7.53 0.47 -1.25
CA SER A 63 7.04 -0.89 -1.54
C SER A 63 5.85 -0.87 -2.51
N LEU A 64 4.95 0.11 -2.41
CA LEU A 64 3.83 0.24 -3.34
C LEU A 64 4.30 0.59 -4.76
N SER A 65 5.35 1.40 -4.89
CA SER A 65 6.02 1.66 -6.17
C SER A 65 6.60 0.38 -6.77
N SER A 66 7.28 -0.42 -5.94
CA SER A 66 7.77 -1.74 -6.34
C SER A 66 6.64 -2.68 -6.75
N LEU A 67 5.51 -2.66 -6.05
CA LEU A 67 4.33 -3.45 -6.36
C LEU A 67 3.73 -3.07 -7.71
N ILE A 68 3.55 -1.77 -7.98
CA ILE A 68 3.11 -1.26 -9.29
C ILE A 68 4.05 -1.76 -10.40
N SER A 69 5.37 -1.68 -10.18
CA SER A 69 6.35 -2.16 -11.15
C SER A 69 6.28 -3.67 -11.36
N ALA A 70 6.10 -4.44 -10.28
CA ALA A 70 6.01 -5.89 -10.34
C ALA A 70 4.74 -6.36 -11.06
N VAL A 71 3.58 -5.75 -10.77
CA VAL A 71 2.30 -6.05 -11.42
C VAL A 71 2.38 -5.71 -12.91
N SER A 72 2.99 -4.58 -13.28
CA SER A 72 3.18 -4.22 -14.69
C SER A 72 4.13 -5.15 -15.45
N LYS A 73 4.98 -5.89 -14.74
CA LYS A 73 5.87 -6.92 -15.29
C LYS A 73 5.29 -8.33 -15.18
N GLU A 74 4.09 -8.46 -14.61
CA GLU A 74 3.42 -9.74 -14.33
C GLU A 74 4.33 -10.70 -13.54
N ASN A 75 5.22 -10.15 -12.70
CA ASN A 75 6.17 -10.95 -11.91
C ASN A 75 5.53 -11.33 -10.57
N PHE A 76 4.98 -12.53 -10.50
CA PHE A 76 4.23 -13.03 -9.35
C PHE A 76 5.00 -12.97 -8.02
N ASP A 77 6.25 -13.46 -8.00
CA ASP A 77 7.04 -13.50 -6.77
C ASP A 77 7.38 -12.09 -6.27
N LEU A 78 7.74 -11.18 -7.18
CA LEU A 78 7.95 -9.77 -6.83
C LEU A 78 6.64 -9.10 -6.40
N CYS A 79 5.50 -9.45 -7.01
CA CYS A 79 4.19 -8.93 -6.59
C CYS A 79 3.89 -9.35 -5.14
N LYS A 80 4.06 -10.63 -4.81
CA LYS A 80 3.83 -11.12 -3.44
C LYS A 80 4.76 -10.45 -2.44
N SER A 81 6.06 -10.41 -2.73
CA SER A 81 7.03 -9.78 -1.82
C SER A 81 6.73 -8.30 -1.61
N ALA A 82 6.48 -7.55 -2.69
CA ALA A 82 6.19 -6.12 -2.58
C ALA A 82 4.84 -5.85 -1.92
N PHE A 83 3.83 -6.71 -2.16
CA PHE A 83 2.53 -6.64 -1.51
C PHE A 83 2.64 -6.82 0.00
N VAL A 84 3.35 -7.86 0.45
CA VAL A 84 3.59 -8.11 1.88
C VAL A 84 4.32 -6.92 2.50
N SER A 85 5.39 -6.42 1.88
CA SER A 85 6.09 -5.23 2.38
C SER A 85 5.19 -3.98 2.45
N SER A 86 4.26 -3.79 1.52
CA SER A 86 3.29 -2.70 1.60
C SER A 86 2.25 -2.90 2.70
N ALA A 87 1.75 -4.12 2.89
CA ALA A 87 0.79 -4.42 3.95
C ALA A 87 1.43 -4.26 5.33
N ASP A 88 2.60 -4.82 5.55
CA ASP A 88 3.34 -4.76 6.81
C ASP A 88 3.68 -3.31 7.17
N ALA A 89 4.20 -2.52 6.22
CA ALA A 89 4.51 -1.11 6.48
C ALA A 89 3.26 -0.28 6.83
N LEU A 90 2.11 -0.58 6.22
CA LEU A 90 0.85 0.09 6.56
C LEU A 90 0.36 -0.31 7.96
N GLU A 91 0.47 -1.60 8.30
CA GLU A 91 0.12 -2.12 9.61
C GLU A 91 1.00 -1.50 10.70
N ASP A 92 2.32 -1.57 10.54
CA ASP A 92 3.30 -1.00 11.48
C ASP A 92 3.09 0.51 11.65
N TRP A 93 2.89 1.23 10.54
CA TRP A 93 2.53 2.64 10.58
C TRP A 93 1.23 2.89 11.37
N SER A 94 0.21 2.07 11.17
CA SER A 94 -1.08 2.21 11.88
C SER A 94 -0.96 1.92 13.38
N VAL A 95 -0.08 1.00 13.77
CA VAL A 95 0.23 0.68 15.17
C VAL A 95 0.98 1.83 15.81
N LEU A 96 2.02 2.37 15.15
CA LEU A 96 2.82 3.48 15.67
C LEU A 96 1.99 4.75 15.89
N THR A 97 1.02 5.00 15.02
CA THR A 97 0.15 6.19 15.08
C THR A 97 -1.08 6.00 15.99
N GLY A 98 -1.30 4.79 16.52
CA GLY A 98 -2.50 4.45 17.30
C GLY A 98 -3.80 4.38 16.48
N LEU A 99 -3.69 4.38 15.14
CA LEU A 99 -4.84 4.26 14.23
C LEU A 99 -5.34 2.83 14.08
N SER A 100 -4.55 1.83 14.44
CA SER A 100 -4.92 0.40 14.34
C SER A 100 -6.23 0.07 15.06
N GLU A 101 -6.52 0.72 16.19
CA GLU A 101 -7.78 0.53 16.94
C GLU A 101 -9.01 1.13 16.23
N GLN A 102 -8.79 2.07 15.30
CA GLN A 102 -9.83 2.78 14.56
C GLN A 102 -10.08 2.20 13.16
N LEU A 103 -9.23 1.27 12.71
CA LEU A 103 -9.32 0.62 11.39
C LEU A 103 -10.09 -0.71 11.41
N LYS A 104 -10.67 -1.08 12.57
CA LYS A 104 -11.49 -2.29 12.76
C LYS A 104 -12.87 -2.19 12.11
#